data_AF-A0A813JIT9-F1
#
_entry.id   AF-A0A813JIT9-F1
#
_cell.length_a   1.000
_cell.length_b   1.000
_cell.length_c   1.000
_cell.angle_alpha   90.00
_cell.angle_beta   90.00
_cell.angle_gamma   90.00
#
_symmetry.space_group_name_H-M   'P 1'
#
loop_
_entity.id
_entity.type
_entity.pdbx_description
1 polymer ?
#
loop_
_entity_poly.entity_id
_entity_poly.type
_entity_poly.pdbx_seq_one_letter_code
_entity_poly.pdbx_strand_id
1 'polypeptide(L)'
;MATQSRSKALALLVLGALLTFAVLAQAQGSCFLTAARLTGTDPSLRVSRIQMDAGGYQVPMQDRDLIQPDEEPSRSNYLFGFVKFAEMFNGRIAMIFFFVLIFLEFFANKGVIELVGVLLGDSSFGMRK
;
A
#
# COMPACT_ATOMS: atom_id res chain seq x y z
N MET A 1 23.97 -17.80 -35.89
CA MET A 1 24.80 -17.45 -34.71
C MET A 1 24.60 -16.02 -34.18
N ALA A 2 23.66 -15.20 -34.68
CA ALA A 2 23.52 -13.78 -34.28
C ALA A 2 22.48 -13.50 -33.17
N THR A 3 21.74 -14.51 -32.70
CA THR A 3 20.64 -14.34 -31.73
C THR A 3 21.11 -14.33 -30.27
N GLN A 4 22.28 -14.94 -29.98
CA GLN A 4 22.79 -15.10 -28.61
C GLN A 4 23.42 -13.82 -28.02
N SER A 5 23.85 -12.86 -28.85
CA SER A 5 24.39 -11.58 -28.34
C SER A 5 23.28 -10.60 -27.94
N ARG A 6 22.11 -10.67 -28.60
CA ARG A 6 20.98 -9.78 -28.35
C ARG A 6 20.31 -10.06 -26.99
N SER A 7 20.23 -11.32 -26.59
CA SER A 7 19.68 -11.70 -25.28
C SER A 7 20.58 -11.27 -24.12
N LYS A 8 21.91 -11.32 -24.28
CA LYS A 8 22.87 -10.83 -23.28
C LYS A 8 22.83 -9.31 -23.15
N ALA A 9 22.67 -8.58 -24.26
CA ALA A 9 22.54 -7.13 -24.24
C ALA A 9 21.25 -6.66 -23.54
N LEU A 10 20.14 -7.36 -23.79
CA LEU A 10 18.86 -7.11 -23.08
C LEU A 10 18.96 -7.40 -21.59
N ALA A 11 19.59 -8.53 -21.21
CA ALA A 11 19.80 -8.87 -19.80
C ALA A 11 20.64 -7.82 -19.07
N LEU A 12 21.68 -7.27 -19.71
CA LEU A 12 22.52 -6.22 -19.13
C LEU A 12 21.76 -4.88 -18.98
N LEU A 13 20.90 -4.52 -19.92
CA LEU A 13 20.09 -3.30 -19.81
C LEU A 13 19.04 -3.40 -18.71
N VAL A 14 18.38 -4.56 -18.57
CA VAL A 14 17.39 -4.79 -17.50
C VAL A 14 18.07 -4.78 -16.13
N LEU A 15 19.25 -5.41 -16.01
CA LEU A 15 20.00 -5.44 -14.76
C LEU A 15 20.52 -4.05 -14.38
N GLY A 16 20.98 -3.26 -15.36
CA GLY A 16 21.35 -1.86 -15.17
C GLY A 16 20.18 -0.98 -14.72
N ALA A 17 19.00 -1.14 -15.32
CA ALA A 17 17.79 -0.39 -14.95
C ALA A 17 17.27 -0.75 -13.55
N LEU A 18 17.36 -2.02 -13.14
CA LEU A 18 17.03 -2.46 -11.79
C LEU A 18 17.98 -1.86 -10.74
N LEU A 19 19.27 -1.77 -11.07
CA LEU A 19 20.29 -1.25 -10.17
C LEU A 19 20.14 0.26 -9.98
N THR A 20 19.84 1.03 -11.04
CA THR A 20 19.56 2.46 -10.93
C THR A 20 18.27 2.76 -10.15
N PHE A 21 17.23 1.94 -10.34
CA PHE A 21 15.98 2.09 -9.60
C PHE A 21 16.16 1.80 -8.09
N ALA A 22 16.94 0.77 -7.76
CA ALA A 22 17.27 0.45 -6.36
C ALA A 22 18.04 1.57 -5.67
N VAL A 23 19.00 2.21 -6.36
CA VAL A 23 19.75 3.36 -5.84
C VAL A 23 18.85 4.58 -5.63
N LEU A 24 17.91 4.84 -6.55
CA LEU A 24 16.96 5.96 -6.42
C LEU A 24 15.95 5.73 -5.28
N ALA A 25 15.55 4.48 -5.04
CA ALA A 25 14.67 4.12 -3.93
C ALA A 25 15.32 4.33 -2.56
N GLN A 26 16.64 4.09 -2.44
CA GLN A 26 17.36 4.33 -1.18
C GLN A 26 17.57 5.83 -0.88
N ALA A 27 17.57 6.69 -1.89
CA ALA A 27 17.68 8.14 -1.71
C ALA A 27 16.44 8.79 -1.06
N GLN A 28 15.29 8.10 -1.01
CA GLN A 28 14.05 8.61 -0.39
C GLN A 28 13.87 8.20 1.08
N GLY A 29 14.83 7.48 1.67
CA GLY A 29 14.73 6.93 3.04
C GLY A 29 15.04 7.91 4.20
N SER A 30 15.48 9.14 3.92
CA SER A 30 16.05 10.04 4.95
C SER A 30 15.02 10.79 5.81
N CYS A 31 13.71 10.58 5.64
CA CYS A 31 12.67 11.37 6.31
C CYS A 31 11.97 10.64 7.48
N PHE A 32 12.69 9.77 8.20
CA PHE A 32 12.08 8.85 9.17
C PHE A 32 12.37 9.11 10.66
N LEU A 33 13.01 10.21 11.06
CA LEU A 33 13.49 10.38 12.45
C LEU A 33 12.81 11.46 13.33
N THR A 34 11.68 12.06 12.92
CA THR A 34 11.13 13.23 13.67
C THR A 34 9.67 13.13 14.08
N ALA A 35 9.12 11.93 14.30
CA ALA A 35 7.71 11.76 14.71
C ALA A 35 7.51 10.93 15.99
N ALA A 36 8.53 10.86 16.85
CA ALA A 36 8.46 10.16 18.14
C ALA A 36 8.63 11.13 19.31
N ARG A 37 7.69 12.05 19.48
CA ARG A 37 7.49 12.78 20.74
C ARG A 37 6.10 13.37 20.74
N LEU A 38 5.25 12.84 21.63
CA LEU A 38 4.16 13.49 22.37
C LEU A 38 3.12 12.43 22.79
N THR A 39 3.50 11.64 23.79
CA THR A 39 2.56 10.90 24.65
C THR A 39 2.00 11.85 25.70
N GLY A 40 0.72 12.18 25.60
CA GLY A 40 -0.06 12.83 26.65
C GLY A 40 -1.33 12.02 26.88
N THR A 41 -1.39 11.26 27.96
CA THR A 41 -2.56 10.48 28.39
C THR A 41 -3.26 11.22 29.52
N ASP A 42 -4.49 11.69 29.31
CA ASP A 42 -5.33 12.25 30.36
C ASP A 42 -6.23 11.15 30.98
N PRO A 43 -6.25 10.96 32.31
CA PRO A 43 -6.90 9.83 32.97
C PRO A 43 -8.38 10.05 33.38
N SER A 44 -9.06 11.10 32.92
CA SER A 44 -10.39 11.47 33.45
C SER A 44 -11.59 10.70 32.85
N LEU A 45 -11.39 9.80 31.88
CA LEU A 45 -12.47 9.04 31.24
C LEU A 45 -12.74 7.67 31.90
N ARG A 46 -12.89 7.64 33.22
CA ARG A 46 -13.39 6.46 33.95
C ARG A 46 -14.84 6.64 34.38
N VAL A 47 -15.78 6.58 33.43
CA VAL A 47 -17.15 6.14 33.73
C VAL A 47 -17.58 5.16 32.64
N SER A 48 -17.92 3.94 33.06
CA SER A 48 -18.24 2.80 32.21
C SER A 48 -19.68 2.87 31.68
N ARG A 49 -19.86 2.56 30.39
CA ARG A 49 -21.16 2.50 29.70
C ARG A 49 -22.20 1.58 30.36
N ILE A 50 -21.77 0.62 31.18
CA ILE A 50 -22.69 -0.30 31.87
C ILE A 50 -23.53 0.45 32.93
N GLN A 51 -23.04 1.58 33.44
CA GLN A 51 -23.72 2.35 34.47
C GLN A 51 -24.89 3.21 33.94
N MET A 52 -24.96 3.44 32.61
CA MET A 52 -26.04 4.18 31.97
C MET A 52 -27.21 3.32 31.51
N ASP A 53 -27.00 2.02 31.28
CA ASP A 53 -28.01 1.13 30.69
C ASP A 53 -29.01 0.57 31.72
N ALA A 54 -28.70 0.66 33.02
CA ALA A 54 -29.47 -0.01 34.08
C ALA A 54 -30.54 0.85 34.78
N GLY A 55 -30.66 2.14 34.48
CA GLY A 55 -31.60 3.03 35.16
C GLY A 55 -32.33 3.93 34.16
N GLY A 56 -33.63 3.68 33.97
CA GLY A 56 -34.53 4.34 33.02
C GLY A 56 -34.73 5.86 33.24
N TYR A 57 -33.66 6.62 33.18
CA TYR A 57 -33.65 8.06 33.22
C TYR A 57 -33.57 8.55 31.77
N GLN A 58 -34.73 8.82 31.15
CA GLN A 58 -34.78 9.62 29.93
C GLN A 58 -34.37 11.04 30.32
N VAL A 59 -33.07 11.31 30.32
CA VAL A 59 -32.59 12.69 30.34
C VAL A 59 -33.06 13.30 29.01
N PRO A 60 -33.92 14.33 29.02
CA PRO A 60 -34.25 15.02 27.78
C PRO A 60 -32.94 15.53 27.18
N MET A 61 -32.66 15.13 25.93
CA MET A 61 -31.45 15.58 25.22
C MET A 61 -31.46 17.10 25.24
N GLN A 62 -30.42 17.67 25.82
CA GLN A 62 -30.37 19.10 26.06
C GLN A 62 -29.90 19.75 24.76
N ASP A 63 -30.26 21.01 24.49
CA ASP A 63 -29.89 21.69 23.24
C ASP A 63 -28.36 21.68 22.99
N ARG A 64 -27.57 21.55 24.07
CA ARG A 64 -26.11 21.35 24.03
C ARG A 64 -25.64 19.99 23.50
N ASP A 65 -26.48 18.95 23.56
CA ASP A 65 -26.19 17.60 23.09
C ASP A 65 -26.47 17.44 21.59
N LEU A 66 -27.16 18.40 20.97
CA LEU A 66 -27.37 18.51 19.52
C LEU A 66 -26.21 19.25 18.82
N ILE A 67 -25.27 19.81 19.59
CA ILE A 67 -24.05 20.42 19.06
C ILE A 67 -23.16 19.28 18.59
N GLN A 68 -22.94 19.21 17.28
CA GLN A 68 -21.95 18.29 16.74
C GLN A 68 -20.59 18.65 17.34
N PRO A 69 -19.83 17.67 17.85
CA PRO A 69 -18.50 17.95 18.36
C PRO A 69 -17.67 18.60 17.25
N ASP A 70 -17.06 19.73 17.58
CA ASP A 70 -16.24 20.51 16.63
C ASP A 70 -14.99 19.75 16.15
N GLU A 71 -14.67 18.62 16.79
CA GLU A 71 -13.47 17.84 16.54
C GLU A 71 -13.82 16.39 16.18
N GLU A 72 -13.33 15.93 15.02
CA GLU A 72 -13.41 14.53 14.63
C GLU A 72 -12.64 13.66 15.65
N PRO A 73 -13.15 12.46 15.98
CA PRO A 73 -12.42 11.54 16.84
C PRO A 73 -11.04 11.26 16.25
N SER A 74 -10.00 11.41 17.08
CA SER A 74 -8.61 11.22 16.64
C SER A 74 -8.47 9.84 15.98
N ARG A 75 -8.06 9.83 14.71
CA ARG A 75 -7.76 8.58 14.00
C ARG A 75 -6.53 7.97 14.68
N SER A 76 -6.74 6.99 15.55
CA SER A 76 -5.64 6.29 16.19
C SER A 76 -4.76 5.66 15.10
N ASN A 77 -3.44 5.78 15.25
CA ASN A 77 -2.50 5.11 14.37
C ASN A 77 -2.62 3.61 14.61
N TYR A 78 -3.54 2.95 13.91
CA TYR A 78 -3.65 1.50 13.91
C TYR A 78 -2.31 0.95 13.38
N LEU A 79 -1.58 0.23 14.22
CA LEU A 79 -0.32 -0.42 13.85
C LEU A 79 -0.53 -1.61 12.89
N PHE A 80 -1.76 -2.10 12.80
CA PHE A 80 -2.14 -3.25 11.98
C PHE A 80 -3.40 -2.90 11.16
N GLY A 81 -3.37 -3.14 9.85
CA GLY A 81 -4.48 -2.91 8.92
C GLY A 81 -4.10 -2.11 7.68
N PHE A 82 -5.10 -1.60 6.95
CA PHE A 82 -4.93 -0.65 5.84
C PHE A 82 -4.55 0.72 6.38
N VAL A 83 -3.34 0.84 6.92
CA VAL A 83 -2.78 2.12 7.35
C VAL A 83 -2.50 2.97 6.10
N LYS A 84 -2.71 4.28 6.18
CA LYS A 84 -2.47 5.21 5.06
C LYS A 84 -1.08 5.05 4.42
N PHE A 85 -0.08 4.67 5.23
CA PHE A 85 1.26 4.33 4.76
C PHE A 85 1.27 3.08 3.86
N ALA A 86 0.66 1.97 4.32
CA ALA A 86 0.59 0.73 3.57
C ALA A 86 -0.18 0.90 2.25
N GLU A 87 -1.26 1.69 2.27
CA GLU A 87 -2.02 2.05 1.07
C GLU A 87 -1.16 2.79 0.05
N MET A 88 -0.47 3.86 0.49
CA MET A 88 0.42 4.65 -0.36
C MET A 88 1.58 3.81 -0.90
N PHE A 89 2.14 2.93 -0.07
CA PHE A 89 3.25 2.06 -0.45
C PHE A 89 2.83 1.02 -1.49
N ASN A 90 1.75 0.30 -1.24
CA ASN A 90 1.21 -0.70 -2.17
C ASN A 90 0.78 -0.05 -3.50
N GLY A 91 0.16 1.12 -3.45
CA GLY A 91 -0.22 1.88 -4.64
C GLY A 91 1.00 2.27 -5.50
N ARG A 92 2.09 2.72 -4.89
CA ARG A 92 3.33 3.07 -5.62
C ARG A 92 3.98 1.84 -6.25
N ILE A 93 4.06 0.73 -5.51
CA ILE A 93 4.58 -0.54 -6.04
C ILE A 93 3.73 -0.99 -7.23
N ALA A 94 2.41 -0.94 -7.11
CA ALA A 94 1.51 -1.32 -8.19
C ALA A 94 1.70 -0.45 -9.44
N MET A 95 1.86 0.87 -9.30
CA MET A 95 2.16 1.76 -10.43
C MET A 95 3.47 1.40 -11.12
N ILE A 96 4.53 1.14 -10.36
CA ILE A 96 5.84 0.76 -10.92
C ILE A 96 5.73 -0.58 -11.66
N PHE A 97 5.13 -1.58 -11.04
CA PHE A 97 4.96 -2.89 -11.67
C PHE A 97 4.08 -2.83 -12.92
N PHE A 98 3.06 -1.99 -12.93
CA PHE A 98 2.23 -1.79 -14.11
C PHE A 98 3.06 -1.27 -15.30
N PHE A 99 3.93 -0.28 -15.10
CA PHE A 99 4.83 0.18 -16.17
C PHE A 99 5.83 -0.90 -16.58
N VAL A 100 6.42 -1.62 -15.63
CA VAL A 100 7.34 -2.74 -15.93
C VAL A 100 6.67 -3.82 -16.77
N LEU A 101 5.40 -4.14 -16.49
CA LEU A 101 4.63 -5.12 -17.28
C LEU A 101 4.41 -4.66 -18.71
N ILE A 102 4.10 -3.37 -18.94
CA ILE A 102 3.98 -2.80 -20.29
C ILE A 102 5.30 -2.92 -21.05
N PHE A 103 6.43 -2.58 -20.41
CA PHE A 103 7.73 -2.74 -21.06
C PHE A 103 8.04 -4.20 -21.37
N LEU A 104 7.70 -5.11 -20.47
CA LEU A 104 7.92 -6.54 -20.67
C LEU A 104 7.07 -7.09 -21.82
N GLU A 105 5.80 -6.70 -21.92
CA GLU A 105 4.90 -7.04 -23.02
C GLU A 105 5.45 -6.53 -24.37
N PHE A 106 5.96 -5.30 -24.40
CA PHE A 106 6.56 -4.72 -25.60
C PHE A 106 7.77 -5.52 -26.11
N PHE A 107 8.65 -5.99 -25.22
CA PHE A 107 9.81 -6.80 -25.63
C PHE A 107 9.46 -8.26 -25.91
N ALA A 108 8.54 -8.86 -25.17
CA ALA A 108 8.17 -10.26 -25.30
C ALA A 108 7.22 -10.54 -26.46
N ASN A 109 6.51 -9.52 -26.98
CA ASN A 109 5.45 -9.65 -28.00
C ASN A 109 4.40 -10.71 -27.62
N LYS A 110 4.21 -10.92 -26.31
CA LYS A 110 3.27 -11.88 -25.72
C LYS A 110 2.50 -11.14 -24.65
N GLY A 111 1.19 -11.39 -24.56
CA GLY A 111 0.35 -10.76 -23.55
C GLY A 111 0.83 -11.14 -22.14
N VAL A 112 0.65 -10.23 -21.17
CA VAL A 112 1.07 -10.43 -19.78
C VAL A 112 0.53 -11.73 -19.18
N ILE A 113 -0.69 -12.11 -19.54
CA ILE A 113 -1.34 -13.35 -19.08
C ILE A 113 -0.61 -14.60 -19.61
N GLU A 114 -0.13 -14.56 -20.85
CA GLU A 114 0.63 -15.65 -21.44
C GLU A 114 2.00 -15.81 -20.76
N LEU A 115 2.66 -14.70 -20.43
CA LEU A 115 3.91 -14.67 -19.67
C LEU A 115 3.74 -15.28 -18.26
N VAL A 116 2.65 -14.93 -17.58
CA VAL A 116 2.34 -15.47 -16.25
C VAL A 116 2.01 -16.97 -16.31
N GLY A 117 1.27 -17.41 -17.34
CA GLY A 117 1.01 -18.84 -17.58
C GLY A 117 2.29 -19.64 -17.81
N VAL A 118 3.22 -19.12 -18.61
CA VAL A 118 4.54 -19.74 -18.82
C VAL A 118 5.34 -19.80 -17.51
N LEU A 119 5.30 -18.76 -16.68
CA LEU A 119 6.02 -18.72 -15.40
C LEU A 119 5.42 -19.69 -14.36
N LEU A 120 4.10 -19.87 -14.35
CA LEU A 120 3.38 -20.80 -13.48
C LEU A 120 3.43 -22.27 -13.95
N GLY A 121 4.05 -22.53 -15.11
CA GLY A 121 4.19 -23.87 -15.67
C GLY A 121 2.98 -24.36 -16.48
N ASP A 122 1.99 -23.49 -16.73
CA ASP A 122 0.84 -23.81 -17.57
C ASP A 122 1.10 -23.40 -19.02
N SER A 123 1.72 -24.30 -19.78
CA SER A 123 2.00 -24.12 -21.22
C SER A 123 0.76 -24.27 -22.11
N SER A 124 -0.44 -24.50 -21.53
CA SER A 124 -1.67 -24.78 -22.28
C SER A 124 -2.34 -23.54 -22.88
N PHE A 125 -2.10 -22.35 -22.31
CA PHE A 125 -2.82 -21.13 -22.70
C PHE A 125 -2.40 -20.55 -24.07
N GLY A 126 -1.27 -21.00 -24.63
CA GLY A 126 -0.70 -20.51 -25.90
C GLY A 126 -1.15 -21.26 -27.18
N MET A 127 -2.15 -22.16 -27.10
CA MET A 127 -2.55 -22.98 -28.24
C MET A 127 -4.03 -22.79 -28.64
N ARG A 128 -4.40 -21.58 -29.06
CA ARG A 128 -5.54 -21.39 -29.98
C ARG A 128 -5.07 -20.53 -31.14
N LYS A 129 -4.94 -21.18 -32.31
CA LYS A 129 -4.81 -20.52 -33.61
C LYS A 129 -6.13 -19.90 -34.02
#